data_AF-A0AAU6XZH3-F1
#
_entry.id   AF-A0AAU6XZH3-F1
#
_cell.length_a   1.000
_cell.length_b   1.000
_cell.length_c   1.000
_cell.angle_alpha   90.00
_cell.angle_beta   90.00
_cell.angle_gamma   90.00
#
_symmetry.space_group_name_H-M   'P 1'
#
loop_
_entity.id
_entity.type
_entity.pdbx_description
1 polymer ?
#
loop_
_entity_poly.entity_id
_entity_poly.type
_entity_poly.pdbx_seq_one_letter_code
_entity_poly.pdbx_strand_id
1 'polypeptide(L)'
;MKTSISNFLLIWGLSCLVLTACQISPKKEAALGKREIVKLALATPEEAAVDRVMDLEEVKRKMAEVEKASKGKRHLSVYAETTPTKEDLYYWIKVAENNGGSYVAYYTFAVDSKTRDVRYYDPMQDSLLTIEQWRKTTPLSER
;
A
#
# COMPACT_ATOMS: atom_id res chain seq x y z
N MET A 1 -6.00 58.80 44.54
CA MET A 1 -7.46 59.04 44.66
C MET A 1 -8.19 57.75 44.31
N LYS A 2 -8.86 57.14 45.32
CA LYS A 2 -10.04 56.22 45.31
C LYS A 2 -10.00 55.00 44.37
N THR A 3 -9.75 53.76 44.83
CA THR A 3 -10.67 52.75 45.46
C THR A 3 -11.88 52.42 44.55
N SER A 4 -12.30 51.17 44.25
CA SER A 4 -12.67 50.08 45.16
C SER A 4 -13.25 48.86 44.41
N ILE A 5 -12.78 47.64 44.73
CA ILE A 5 -13.49 46.42 45.18
C ILE A 5 -14.87 46.05 44.57
N SER A 6 -15.05 44.83 44.04
CA SER A 6 -15.70 43.70 44.76
C SER A 6 -16.16 42.55 43.85
N ASN A 7 -15.87 41.33 44.33
CA ASN A 7 -16.52 40.06 43.97
C ASN A 7 -18.06 40.15 43.99
N PHE A 8 -18.71 39.43 43.08
CA PHE A 8 -20.00 38.80 43.35
C PHE A 8 -20.04 37.40 42.70
N LEU A 9 -20.21 36.41 43.57
CA LEU A 9 -20.38 34.98 43.30
C LEU A 9 -21.84 34.66 43.66
N LEU A 10 -22.53 33.89 42.82
CA LEU A 10 -23.78 33.11 43.00
C LEU A 10 -24.55 33.11 41.66
N ILE A 11 -24.38 32.09 40.81
CA ILE A 11 -25.20 30.87 40.71
C ILE A 11 -26.70 31.19 40.64
N TRP A 12 -27.37 30.79 39.55
CA TRP A 12 -28.72 30.18 39.50
C TRP A 12 -29.12 29.82 38.05
N GLY A 13 -29.77 28.66 37.88
CA GLY A 13 -30.57 28.27 36.70
C GLY A 13 -29.80 27.54 35.59
N LEU A 14 -29.66 26.21 35.62
CA LEU A 14 -30.62 25.19 35.18
C LEU A 14 -31.05 25.30 33.70
N SER A 15 -30.86 24.19 32.97
CA SER A 15 -31.46 23.85 31.67
C SER A 15 -30.66 24.21 30.41
N CYS A 16 -29.95 23.24 29.81
CA CYS A 16 -30.55 22.34 28.84
C CYS A 16 -29.46 21.37 28.33
N LEU A 17 -29.65 20.07 28.60
CA LEU A 17 -28.93 19.01 27.89
C LEU A 17 -29.25 19.15 26.40
N VAL A 18 -28.25 19.45 25.58
CA VAL A 18 -28.28 19.01 24.18
C VAL A 18 -26.93 18.37 23.89
N LEU A 19 -26.85 17.07 24.17
CA LEU A 19 -25.88 16.20 23.53
C LEU A 19 -26.20 16.24 22.04
N THR A 20 -25.48 17.05 21.27
CA THR A 20 -25.40 16.85 19.82
C THR A 20 -24.55 15.60 19.62
N ALA A 21 -25.19 14.44 19.74
CA ALA A 21 -24.67 13.18 19.25
C ALA A 21 -24.49 13.34 17.74
N CYS A 22 -23.27 13.65 17.31
CA CYS A 22 -22.88 13.47 15.92
C CYS A 22 -23.15 12.00 15.58
N GLN A 23 -24.18 11.75 14.78
CA GLN A 23 -24.44 10.45 14.21
C GLN A 23 -23.27 10.09 13.29
N ILE A 24 -22.32 9.33 13.83
CA ILE A 24 -21.35 8.58 13.05
C ILE A 24 -22.18 7.58 12.24
N SER A 25 -22.45 7.93 10.98
CA SER A 25 -23.16 7.06 10.05
C SER A 25 -22.31 5.81 9.74
N PRO A 26 -22.75 4.59 10.10
CA PRO A 26 -22.03 3.37 9.76
C PRO A 26 -22.50 2.92 8.37
N LYS A 27 -21.99 3.56 7.30
CA LYS A 27 -22.32 3.14 5.92
C LYS A 27 -21.16 3.04 4.95
N LYS A 28 -19.93 3.39 5.36
CA LYS A 28 -18.74 3.32 4.48
C LYS A 28 -18.02 1.97 4.49
N GLU A 29 -18.04 1.22 5.59
CA GLU A 29 -17.31 -0.05 5.70
C GLU A 29 -17.94 -1.20 4.90
N ALA A 30 -19.27 -1.33 4.90
CA ALA A 30 -19.94 -2.42 4.19
C ALA A 30 -19.84 -2.31 2.64
N ALA A 31 -19.72 -1.09 2.12
CA ALA A 31 -19.55 -0.85 0.68
C ALA A 31 -18.11 -1.12 0.21
N LEU A 32 -17.12 -0.83 1.06
CA LEU A 32 -15.71 -1.16 0.80
C LEU A 32 -15.51 -2.68 0.79
N GLY A 33 -16.03 -3.38 1.81
CA GLY A 33 -15.93 -4.84 1.90
C GLY A 33 -16.61 -5.57 0.74
N LYS A 34 -17.80 -5.13 0.31
CA LYS A 34 -18.47 -5.75 -0.87
C LYS A 34 -17.71 -5.53 -2.17
N ARG A 35 -17.10 -4.35 -2.39
CA ARG A 35 -16.35 -4.03 -3.62
C ARG A 35 -15.02 -4.80 -3.69
N GLU A 36 -14.35 -4.97 -2.56
CA GLU A 36 -13.12 -5.75 -2.45
C GLU A 36 -13.37 -7.24 -2.67
N ILE A 37 -14.45 -7.78 -2.08
CA ILE A 37 -14.88 -9.17 -2.30
C ILE A 37 -15.22 -9.44 -3.78
N VAL A 38 -15.89 -8.50 -4.46
CA VAL A 38 -16.22 -8.63 -5.89
C VAL A 38 -14.98 -8.50 -6.78
N LYS A 39 -14.01 -7.62 -6.44
CA LYS A 39 -12.74 -7.51 -7.18
C LYS A 39 -11.95 -8.83 -7.09
N LEU A 40 -11.87 -9.43 -5.91
CA LEU A 40 -11.14 -10.68 -5.71
C LEU A 40 -11.80 -11.87 -6.44
N ALA A 41 -13.14 -11.88 -6.54
CA ALA A 41 -13.88 -12.94 -7.22
C ALA A 41 -13.77 -12.91 -8.77
N LEU A 42 -13.28 -11.82 -9.35
CA LEU A 42 -13.16 -11.63 -10.81
C LEU A 42 -11.72 -11.51 -11.31
N ALA A 43 -10.74 -11.41 -10.40
CA ALA A 43 -9.34 -11.27 -10.78
C ALA A 43 -8.82 -12.53 -11.48
N THR A 44 -8.16 -12.36 -12.61
CA THR A 44 -7.37 -13.42 -13.23
C THR A 44 -6.20 -13.83 -12.31
N PRO A 45 -5.67 -15.05 -12.44
CA PRO A 45 -4.51 -15.46 -11.64
C PRO A 45 -3.29 -14.55 -11.79
N GLU A 46 -3.12 -13.93 -12.97
CA GLU A 46 -2.08 -12.93 -13.25
C GLU A 46 -2.35 -11.63 -12.51
N GLU A 47 -3.57 -11.07 -12.60
CA GLU A 47 -3.95 -9.85 -11.86
C GLU A 47 -3.79 -10.04 -10.35
N ALA A 48 -4.19 -11.20 -9.83
CA ALA A 48 -3.98 -11.51 -8.43
C ALA A 48 -2.48 -11.56 -8.06
N ALA A 49 -1.58 -11.83 -9.03
CA ALA A 49 -0.14 -12.00 -8.76
C ALA A 49 0.53 -10.64 -8.71
N VAL A 50 0.13 -9.78 -9.65
CA VAL A 50 0.42 -8.34 -9.63
C VAL A 50 -0.09 -7.71 -8.33
N ASP A 51 -1.35 -7.94 -7.95
CA ASP A 51 -1.92 -7.42 -6.70
C ASP A 51 -1.10 -7.88 -5.48
N ARG A 52 -0.66 -9.14 -5.44
CA ARG A 52 0.17 -9.66 -4.34
C ARG A 52 1.51 -8.94 -4.22
N VAL A 53 2.14 -8.60 -5.34
CA VAL A 53 3.38 -7.81 -5.38
C VAL A 53 3.13 -6.35 -5.01
N MET A 54 2.05 -5.75 -5.51
CA MET A 54 1.62 -4.39 -5.15
C MET A 54 1.35 -4.23 -3.65
N ASP A 55 0.92 -5.30 -2.98
CA ASP A 55 0.66 -5.29 -1.55
C ASP A 55 1.91 -5.25 -0.67
N LEU A 56 3.10 -5.50 -1.22
CA LEU A 56 4.35 -5.41 -0.48
C LEU A 56 4.67 -3.96 -0.07
N GLU A 57 5.03 -3.77 1.20
CA GLU A 57 5.40 -2.46 1.74
C GLU A 57 6.63 -1.85 1.04
N GLU A 58 7.55 -2.70 0.58
CA GLU A 58 8.68 -2.33 -0.28
C GLU A 58 8.23 -1.65 -1.58
N VAL A 59 7.26 -2.25 -2.26
CA VAL A 59 6.74 -1.74 -3.53
C VAL A 59 5.98 -0.43 -3.30
N LYS A 60 5.08 -0.39 -2.31
CA LYS A 60 4.33 0.84 -1.95
C LYS A 60 5.26 1.99 -1.59
N ARG A 61 6.30 1.73 -0.79
CA ARG A 61 7.29 2.74 -0.39
C ARG A 61 8.06 3.27 -1.60
N LYS A 62 8.55 2.39 -2.47
CA LYS A 62 9.32 2.81 -3.66
C LYS A 62 8.45 3.59 -4.64
N MET A 63 7.19 3.20 -4.83
CA MET A 63 6.21 3.98 -5.60
C MET A 63 6.06 5.40 -5.04
N ALA A 64 5.86 5.54 -3.74
CA ALA A 64 5.73 6.84 -3.09
C ALA A 64 7.02 7.68 -3.16
N GLU A 65 8.19 7.05 -3.07
CA GLU A 65 9.49 7.70 -3.21
C GLU A 65 9.67 8.30 -4.60
N VAL A 66 9.40 7.52 -5.65
CA VAL A 66 9.52 7.96 -7.05
C VAL A 66 8.50 9.07 -7.36
N GLU A 67 7.27 8.93 -6.88
CA GLU A 67 6.24 9.96 -6.98
C GLU A 67 6.72 11.28 -6.37
N LYS A 68 7.20 11.23 -5.13
CA LYS A 68 7.65 12.40 -4.39
C LYS A 68 8.88 13.04 -5.03
N ALA A 69 9.88 12.23 -5.38
CA ALA A 69 11.13 12.71 -5.97
C ALA A 69 10.90 13.36 -7.34
N SER A 70 9.96 12.83 -8.13
CA SER A 70 9.62 13.34 -9.46
C SER A 70 8.59 14.48 -9.44
N LYS A 71 8.03 14.82 -8.27
CA LYS A 71 6.89 15.74 -8.12
C LYS A 71 5.67 15.29 -8.94
N GLY A 72 5.43 13.97 -8.94
CA GLY A 72 4.32 13.31 -9.64
C GLY A 72 4.46 13.21 -11.16
N LYS A 73 5.68 13.39 -11.69
CA LYS A 73 5.94 13.27 -13.13
C LYS A 73 6.28 11.84 -13.56
N ARG A 74 6.67 10.99 -12.62
CA ARG A 74 7.08 9.61 -12.84
C ARG A 74 6.36 8.71 -11.86
N HIS A 75 5.96 7.55 -12.35
CA HIS A 75 5.26 6.52 -11.60
C HIS A 75 5.91 5.18 -11.87
N LEU A 76 5.75 4.24 -10.94
CA LEU A 76 6.09 2.85 -11.21
C LEU A 76 4.87 2.09 -11.71
N SER A 77 5.10 1.25 -12.70
CA SER A 77 4.19 0.23 -13.15
C SER A 77 4.56 -1.11 -12.51
N VAL A 78 3.53 -1.90 -12.18
CA VAL A 78 3.70 -3.28 -11.75
C VAL A 78 2.99 -4.17 -12.76
N TYR A 79 3.71 -5.09 -13.39
CA TYR A 79 3.17 -5.92 -14.47
C TYR A 79 3.85 -7.28 -14.53
N ALA A 80 3.13 -8.29 -15.03
CA ALA A 80 3.72 -9.57 -15.37
C ALA A 80 4.51 -9.43 -16.68
N GLU A 81 5.82 -9.67 -16.62
CA GLU A 81 6.68 -9.76 -17.80
C GLU A 81 6.51 -11.10 -18.50
N THR A 82 6.40 -12.18 -17.73
CA THR A 82 6.12 -13.53 -18.24
C THR A 82 5.08 -14.24 -17.37
N THR A 83 4.42 -15.22 -17.98
CA THR A 83 3.42 -16.07 -17.35
C THR A 83 3.93 -17.50 -17.17
N PRO A 84 3.38 -18.26 -16.21
CA PRO A 84 3.80 -19.63 -15.94
C PRO A 84 3.68 -20.55 -17.17
N THR A 85 4.69 -21.39 -17.34
CA THR A 85 4.73 -22.50 -18.31
C THR A 85 4.79 -23.84 -17.57
N LYS A 86 5.09 -24.93 -18.29
CA LYS A 86 5.29 -26.25 -17.67
C LYS A 86 6.67 -26.34 -17.00
N GLU A 87 7.64 -25.61 -17.52
CA GLU A 87 9.03 -25.60 -17.09
C GLU A 87 9.29 -24.54 -16.01
N ASP A 88 8.56 -23.42 -16.05
CA ASP A 88 8.64 -22.34 -15.09
C ASP A 88 7.26 -22.05 -14.50
N LEU A 89 7.10 -22.29 -13.20
CA LEU A 89 5.80 -22.17 -12.53
C LEU A 89 5.50 -20.75 -12.02
N TYR A 90 6.35 -19.76 -12.34
CA TYR A 90 6.24 -18.41 -11.79
C TYR A 90 5.61 -17.41 -12.76
N TYR A 91 4.80 -16.51 -12.21
CA TYR A 91 4.61 -15.19 -12.82
C TYR A 91 5.82 -14.34 -12.47
N TRP A 92 6.54 -13.85 -13.48
CA TRP A 92 7.63 -12.91 -13.26
C TRP A 92 7.11 -11.49 -13.33
N ILE A 93 7.09 -10.80 -12.20
CA ILE A 93 6.50 -9.49 -12.03
C ILE A 93 7.61 -8.44 -11.95
N LYS A 94 7.52 -7.41 -12.80
CA LYS A 94 8.40 -6.24 -12.77
C LYS A 94 7.73 -5.10 -12.03
N VAL A 95 8.52 -4.42 -11.20
CA VAL A 95 8.19 -3.10 -10.64
C VAL A 95 9.13 -2.11 -11.30
N ALA A 96 8.63 -1.34 -12.26
CA ALA A 96 9.47 -0.56 -13.16
C ALA A 96 8.99 0.87 -13.37
N GLU A 97 9.92 1.81 -13.48
CA GLU A 97 9.64 3.19 -13.85
C GLU A 97 9.64 3.34 -15.36
N ASN A 98 8.60 3.99 -15.89
CA ASN A 98 8.67 4.51 -17.25
C ASN A 98 9.42 5.85 -17.22
N ASN A 99 10.66 5.85 -17.70
CA ASN A 99 11.50 7.06 -17.72
C ASN A 99 11.33 7.91 -18.99
N GLY A 100 10.36 7.57 -19.86
CA GLY A 100 10.07 8.27 -21.12
C GLY A 100 10.71 7.62 -22.36
N GLY A 101 11.68 6.72 -22.19
CA GLY A 101 12.28 5.95 -23.30
C GLY A 101 12.35 4.44 -23.05
N SER A 102 12.24 4.00 -21.80
CA SER A 102 12.34 2.59 -21.39
C SER A 102 11.66 2.36 -20.05
N TYR A 103 11.27 1.11 -19.79
CA TYR A 103 10.95 0.65 -18.44
C TYR A 103 12.23 0.21 -17.73
N VAL A 104 12.55 0.86 -16.61
CA VAL A 104 13.69 0.50 -15.76
C VAL A 104 13.16 -0.16 -14.51
N ALA A 105 13.42 -1.46 -14.36
CA ALA A 105 12.97 -2.24 -13.21
C ALA A 105 13.78 -1.90 -11.95
N TYR A 106 13.07 -1.55 -10.88
CA TYR A 106 13.62 -1.45 -9.53
C TYR A 106 13.64 -2.83 -8.87
N TYR A 107 12.56 -3.60 -9.04
CA TYR A 107 12.44 -4.94 -8.48
C TYR A 107 11.91 -5.92 -9.53
N THR A 108 12.34 -7.17 -9.40
CA THR A 108 11.76 -8.32 -10.08
C THR A 108 11.33 -9.31 -9.01
N PHE A 109 10.09 -9.77 -9.09
CA PHE A 109 9.54 -10.78 -8.19
C PHE A 109 9.09 -12.00 -8.99
N ALA A 110 9.25 -13.17 -8.41
CA ALA A 110 8.63 -14.41 -8.88
C ALA A 110 7.45 -14.74 -7.96
N VAL A 111 6.26 -14.93 -8.54
CA VAL A 111 5.05 -15.32 -7.80
C VAL A 111 4.66 -16.72 -8.22
N ASP A 112 4.66 -17.67 -7.29
CA ASP A 112 4.30 -19.06 -7.56
C ASP A 112 2.85 -19.15 -8.04
N SER A 113 2.62 -19.75 -9.19
CA SER A 113 1.28 -19.87 -9.78
C SER A 113 0.29 -20.67 -8.94
N LYS A 114 0.79 -21.59 -8.10
CA LYS A 114 -0.02 -22.48 -7.27
C LYS A 114 -0.11 -21.97 -5.84
N THR A 115 1.01 -21.68 -5.20
CA THR A 115 1.05 -21.31 -3.77
C THR A 115 0.86 -19.83 -3.55
N ARG A 116 1.04 -19.00 -4.59
CA ARG A 116 1.00 -17.53 -4.51
C ARG A 116 2.13 -16.92 -3.68
N ASP A 117 3.15 -17.72 -3.36
CA ASP A 117 4.33 -17.25 -2.64
C ASP A 117 5.11 -16.26 -3.51
N VAL A 118 5.44 -15.11 -2.92
CA VAL A 118 6.26 -14.09 -3.57
C VAL A 118 7.70 -14.26 -3.14
N ARG A 119 8.60 -14.24 -4.12
CA ARG A 119 10.05 -14.24 -3.92
C ARG A 119 10.68 -13.08 -4.66
N TYR A 120 11.67 -12.46 -4.05
CA TYR A 120 12.51 -11.46 -4.70
C TYR A 120 13.56 -12.16 -5.54
N TYR A 121 13.79 -11.68 -6.76
CA TYR A 121 14.90 -12.12 -7.59
C TYR A 121 16.12 -11.24 -7.34
N ASP A 122 17.18 -11.86 -6.82
CA ASP A 122 18.48 -11.25 -6.65
C ASP A 122 19.31 -11.41 -7.93
N PRO A 123 19.50 -10.33 -8.73
CA PRO A 123 20.26 -10.40 -9.97
C PRO A 123 21.77 -10.57 -9.77
N MET A 124 22.30 -10.31 -8.57
CA MET A 124 23.73 -10.47 -8.29
C MET A 124 24.09 -11.93 -8.05
N GLN A 125 23.18 -12.68 -7.43
CA GLN A 125 23.37 -14.09 -7.10
C GLN A 125 22.61 -15.05 -8.02
N ASP A 126 21.81 -14.51 -8.94
CA ASP A 126 20.90 -15.25 -9.81
C ASP A 126 20.02 -16.22 -9.00
N SER A 127 19.38 -15.69 -7.95
CA SER A 127 18.65 -16.52 -6.98
C SER A 127 17.31 -15.91 -6.56
N LEU A 128 16.41 -16.78 -6.08
CA LEU A 128 15.12 -16.37 -5.51
C LEU A 128 15.19 -16.40 -3.98
N LEU A 129 15.03 -15.24 -3.37
CA LEU A 129 14.96 -15.07 -1.92
C LEU A 129 13.50 -14.98 -1.48
N THR A 130 13.16 -15.57 -0.34
CA THR A 130 11.90 -15.22 0.32
C THR A 130 11.92 -13.73 0.70
N ILE A 131 10.75 -13.12 0.82
CA ILE A 131 10.66 -11.72 1.26
C ILE A 131 11.34 -11.53 2.63
N GLU A 132 11.25 -12.50 3.53
CA GLU A 132 11.93 -12.43 4.83
C GLU A 132 13.45 -12.46 4.70
N GLN A 133 14.00 -13.34 3.85
CA GLN A 133 15.44 -13.41 3.59
C GLN A 133 15.93 -12.08 3.02
N TRP A 134 15.25 -11.56 1.99
CA TRP A 134 15.58 -10.28 1.39
C TRP A 134 15.57 -9.14 2.41
N ARG A 135 14.58 -9.11 3.32
CA ARG A 135 14.51 -8.12 4.41
C ARG A 135 15.67 -8.19 5.41
N LYS A 136 16.24 -9.38 5.62
CA LYS A 136 17.39 -9.61 6.51
C LYS A 136 18.72 -9.23 5.87
N THR A 137 18.83 -9.41 4.55
CA THR A 137 20.09 -9.21 3.82
C THR A 137 20.19 -7.86 3.12
N THR A 138 19.08 -7.15 2.94
CA THR A 138 19.03 -5.86 2.24
C THR A 138 18.53 -4.74 3.16
N PRO A 139 19.33 -3.67 3.34
CA PRO A 139 18.93 -2.50 4.12
C PRO A 139 17.63 -1.87 3.62
N LEU A 140 16.83 -1.30 4.53
CA LEU A 140 15.54 -0.68 4.19
C LEU A 140 15.64 0.41 3.12
N SER A 141 16.78 1.12 3.04
CA SER A 141 17.05 2.15 2.02
C SER A 141 17.26 1.59 0.61
N GLU A 142 17.59 0.31 0.49
CA GLU A 142 17.90 -0.37 -0.77
C GLU A 142 16.76 -1.28 -1.26
N ARG A 143 15.77 -1.55 -0.39
CA ARG A 143 14.54 -2.27 -0.72
C ARG A 143 13.30 -1.40 -0.59
#